data_AF-A0A0B5IL12-F1
#
_entry.id   AF-A0A0B5IL12-F1
#
_cell.length_a   1.000
_cell.length_b   1.000
_cell.length_c   1.000
_cell.angle_alpha   90.00
_cell.angle_beta   90.00
_cell.angle_gamma   90.00
#
_symmetry.space_group_name_H-M   'P 1'
#
loop_
_entity.id
_entity.type
_entity.pdbx_description
1 polymer ?
#
loop_
_entity_poly.entity_id
_entity_poly.type
_entity_poly.pdbx_seq_one_letter_code
_entity_poly.pdbx_strand_id
1 'polypeptide(L)'
;MSLEAERTHDRLMRGAFDDVPLTTLFPRLSPADVESLEQAARAVDAARADGDKAEWEWALDHAVFPGPRPWTPIVLGLDVIEHADGGDRLEFLLQVVWTDFGQLAVDAAVNVACWCDTDHASHDVDALRLVVAEETSLPRAFKTGAERLIGWLTDPRDADFWRARAALPPRQPA
;
A
#
# COMPACT_ATOMS: atom_id res chain seq x y z
N MET A 1 -5.42 -10.33 -27.44
CA MET A 1 -5.71 -8.89 -27.56
C MET A 1 -5.29 -8.27 -26.25
N SER A 2 -4.16 -7.56 -26.27
CA SER A 2 -3.46 -7.07 -25.06
C SER A 2 -4.28 -6.01 -24.33
N LEU A 3 -4.50 -6.22 -23.03
CA LEU A 3 -5.14 -5.29 -22.09
C LEU A 3 -4.21 -4.12 -21.66
N GLU A 4 -3.18 -3.82 -22.45
CA GLU A 4 -2.21 -2.75 -22.16
C GLU A 4 -2.48 -1.45 -22.93
N ALA A 5 -3.64 -1.32 -23.59
CA ALA A 5 -3.99 -0.09 -24.29
C ALA A 5 -4.82 0.84 -23.39
N GLU A 6 -4.22 1.99 -23.06
CA GLU A 6 -4.81 3.22 -22.49
C GLU A 6 -4.92 3.32 -20.96
N ARG A 7 -3.81 3.07 -20.24
CA ARG A 7 -3.49 3.90 -19.06
C ARG A 7 -2.96 5.24 -19.56
N THR A 8 -3.79 6.27 -19.59
CA THR A 8 -3.28 7.63 -19.37
C THR A 8 -2.57 7.55 -18.04
N HIS A 9 -1.24 7.48 -18.04
CA HIS A 9 -0.48 7.39 -16.81
C HIS A 9 -0.68 8.71 -16.09
N ASP A 10 -1.59 8.72 -15.11
CA ASP A 10 -1.50 9.65 -13.98
C ASP A 10 -0.04 9.59 -13.54
N ARG A 11 0.63 10.74 -13.48
CA ARG A 11 2.08 10.78 -13.35
C ARG A 11 2.44 10.39 -11.92
N LEU A 12 2.64 9.09 -11.73
CA LEU A 12 3.16 8.53 -10.49
C LEU A 12 4.61 8.96 -10.34
N MET A 13 4.88 9.67 -9.25
CA MET A 13 6.20 10.09 -8.84
C MET A 13 6.73 9.07 -7.83
N ARG A 14 8.05 8.91 -7.77
CA ARG A 14 8.72 7.96 -6.88
C ARG A 14 9.91 8.61 -6.19
N GLY A 15 10.22 8.20 -4.97
CA GLY A 15 11.33 8.74 -4.20
C GLY A 15 11.32 8.33 -2.73
N ALA A 16 12.15 8.98 -1.93
CA ALA A 16 12.11 8.81 -0.47
C ALA A 16 10.86 9.50 0.09
N PHE A 17 10.42 9.11 1.30
CA PHE A 17 9.28 9.77 1.93
C PHE A 17 9.50 11.28 2.15
N ASP A 18 10.74 11.70 2.41
CA ASP A 18 11.12 13.10 2.59
C ASP A 18 10.88 13.96 1.32
N ASP A 19 10.78 13.33 0.14
CA ASP A 19 10.49 13.99 -1.13
C ASP A 19 8.98 14.16 -1.40
N VAL A 20 8.13 13.50 -0.59
CA VAL A 20 6.67 13.54 -0.77
C VAL A 20 6.14 14.92 -0.40
N PRO A 21 5.44 15.61 -1.30
CA PRO A 21 4.88 16.93 -1.02
C PRO A 21 3.56 16.79 -0.22
N LEU A 22 3.66 16.40 1.07
CA LEU A 22 2.53 16.03 1.93
C LEU A 22 1.45 17.12 2.04
N THR A 23 1.84 18.39 2.12
CA THR A 23 0.88 19.51 2.20
C THR A 23 0.22 19.81 0.86
N THR A 24 0.82 19.40 -0.26
CA THR A 24 0.18 19.44 -1.58
C THR A 24 -0.82 18.29 -1.72
N LEU A 25 -0.43 17.08 -1.32
CA LEU A 25 -1.29 15.89 -1.40
C LEU A 25 -2.46 15.94 -0.40
N PHE A 26 -2.22 16.49 0.78
CA PHE A 26 -3.18 16.54 1.88
C PHE A 26 -3.23 17.97 2.47
N PRO A 27 -3.93 18.92 1.82
CA PRO A 27 -3.88 20.34 2.18
C PRO A 27 -4.42 20.71 3.57
N ARG A 28 -5.08 19.77 4.25
CA ARG A 28 -5.67 19.97 5.59
C ARG A 28 -4.77 19.49 6.73
N LEU A 29 -3.60 18.93 6.44
CA LEU A 29 -2.66 18.51 7.49
C LEU A 29 -2.08 19.72 8.22
N SER A 30 -2.09 19.66 9.56
CA SER A 30 -1.31 20.57 10.39
C SER A 30 0.18 20.16 10.40
N PRO A 31 1.09 21.03 10.86
CA PRO A 31 2.51 20.64 11.01
C PRO A 31 2.73 19.39 11.88
N ALA A 32 1.93 19.23 12.95
CA ALA A 32 2.00 18.04 13.81
C ALA A 32 1.52 16.77 13.09
N ASP A 33 0.53 16.90 12.21
CA ASP A 33 0.06 15.78 11.39
C ASP A 33 1.13 15.35 10.38
N VAL A 34 1.78 16.32 9.72
CA VAL A 34 2.92 16.07 8.81
C VAL A 34 4.03 15.34 9.54
N GLU A 35 4.45 15.85 10.71
CA GLU A 35 5.48 15.20 11.52
C GLU A 35 5.08 13.77 11.91
N SER A 36 3.81 13.53 12.25
CA SER A 36 3.32 12.18 12.57
C SER A 36 3.38 11.23 11.38
N LEU A 37 3.07 11.68 10.16
CA LEU A 37 3.19 10.87 8.94
C LEU A 37 4.66 10.51 8.68
N GLU A 38 5.55 11.50 8.76
CA GLU A 38 6.99 11.28 8.57
C GLU A 38 7.58 10.34 9.62
N GLN A 39 7.18 10.46 10.89
CA GLN A 39 7.63 9.56 11.94
C GLN A 39 7.19 8.11 11.66
N ALA A 40 5.97 7.91 11.20
CA ALA A 40 5.47 6.58 10.82
C ALA A 40 6.22 6.02 9.61
N ALA A 41 6.48 6.83 8.58
CA ALA A 41 7.24 6.41 7.41
C ALA A 41 8.69 6.03 7.76
N ARG A 42 9.36 6.84 8.60
CA ARG A 42 10.72 6.53 9.10
C ARG A 42 10.74 5.23 9.90
N ALA A 43 9.70 4.93 10.66
CA ALA A 43 9.59 3.67 11.40
C ALA A 43 9.43 2.46 10.46
N VAL A 44 8.70 2.61 9.35
CA VAL A 44 8.60 1.59 8.31
C VAL A 44 9.97 1.37 7.64
N ASP A 45 10.66 2.44 7.25
CA ASP A 45 12.00 2.34 6.67
C ASP A 45 12.97 1.59 7.58
N ALA A 46 12.94 1.89 8.88
CA ALA A 46 13.80 1.24 9.88
C ALA A 46 13.49 -0.26 10.09
N ALA A 47 12.29 -0.72 9.75
CA ALA A 47 11.87 -2.13 9.89
C ALA A 47 12.27 -3.01 8.69
N ARG A 48 12.75 -2.42 7.58
CA ARG A 48 13.19 -3.16 6.39
C ARG A 48 14.51 -3.90 6.68
N ALA A 49 14.65 -5.15 6.22
CA ALA A 49 15.83 -5.97 6.56
C ALA A 49 17.09 -5.54 5.80
N ASP A 50 16.93 -5.02 4.57
CA ASP A 50 18.06 -4.77 3.67
C ASP A 50 18.71 -3.39 3.89
N GLY A 51 18.18 -2.58 4.80
CA GLY A 51 18.71 -1.25 5.12
C GLY A 51 18.47 -0.17 4.05
N ASP A 52 17.97 -0.54 2.87
CA ASP A 52 17.53 0.40 1.84
C ASP A 52 16.24 1.12 2.25
N LYS A 53 16.19 2.43 1.99
CA LYS A 53 14.96 3.23 2.16
C LYS A 53 13.85 2.70 1.25
N ALA A 54 12.62 2.78 1.72
CA ALA A 54 11.46 2.52 0.89
C ALA A 54 11.37 3.51 -0.28
N GLU A 55 11.09 2.99 -1.47
CA GLU A 55 10.62 3.80 -2.59
C GLU A 55 9.13 4.02 -2.41
N TRP A 56 8.75 5.25 -2.05
CA TRP A 56 7.37 5.67 -1.93
C TRP A 56 6.89 6.17 -3.28
N GLU A 57 5.61 5.96 -3.56
CA GLU A 57 4.93 6.41 -4.78
C GLU A 57 3.85 7.42 -4.45
N TRP A 58 3.68 8.45 -5.26
CA TRP A 58 2.59 9.41 -5.08
C TRP A 58 2.10 9.99 -6.41
N ALA A 59 0.83 10.42 -6.43
CA ALA A 59 0.21 11.03 -7.60
C ALA A 59 -0.35 12.41 -7.25
N LEU A 60 0.26 13.46 -7.80
CA LEU A 60 -0.21 14.84 -7.60
C LEU A 60 -1.62 15.06 -8.16
N ASP A 61 -1.94 14.39 -9.27
CA ASP A 61 -3.26 14.44 -9.90
C ASP A 61 -4.36 13.82 -9.01
N HIS A 62 -3.98 13.08 -7.96
CA HIS A 62 -4.89 12.50 -6.98
C HIS A 62 -4.96 13.26 -5.66
N ALA A 63 -4.32 14.44 -5.55
CA ALA A 63 -4.49 15.32 -4.38
C ALA A 63 -5.96 15.76 -4.19
N VAL A 64 -6.76 15.70 -5.25
CA VAL A 64 -8.21 15.93 -5.25
C VAL A 64 -8.91 14.66 -5.72
N PHE A 65 -10.07 14.35 -5.14
CA PHE A 65 -10.87 13.18 -5.52
C PHE A 65 -11.18 13.22 -7.03
N PRO A 66 -10.70 12.22 -7.82
CA PRO A 66 -10.88 12.23 -9.28
C PRO A 66 -12.29 11.75 -9.71
N GLY A 67 -13.19 11.51 -8.76
CA GLY A 67 -14.48 10.85 -8.98
C GLY A 67 -14.37 9.32 -8.92
N PRO A 68 -15.50 8.60 -9.01
CA PRO A 68 -15.49 7.15 -9.09
C PRO A 68 -14.70 6.67 -10.31
N ARG A 69 -13.84 5.68 -10.11
CA ARG A 69 -12.99 5.08 -11.15
C ARG A 69 -13.17 3.57 -11.13
N PRO A 70 -12.92 2.87 -12.25
CA PRO A 70 -12.90 1.40 -12.28
C PRO A 70 -11.66 0.81 -11.56
N TRP A 71 -10.78 1.67 -11.04
CA TRP A 71 -9.57 1.34 -10.28
C TRP A 71 -9.46 2.27 -9.07
N THR A 72 -8.80 1.82 -8.00
CA THR A 72 -8.65 2.58 -6.76
C THR A 72 -7.59 3.68 -6.91
N PRO A 73 -7.94 4.97 -6.78
CA PRO A 73 -6.95 6.04 -6.91
C PRO A 73 -6.02 6.14 -5.71
N ILE A 74 -4.74 5.80 -5.94
CA ILE A 74 -3.68 5.89 -4.93
C ILE A 74 -3.14 7.31 -4.88
N VAL A 75 -3.18 7.94 -3.72
CA VAL A 75 -2.62 9.28 -3.48
C VAL A 75 -1.15 9.19 -3.08
N LEU A 76 -0.85 8.27 -2.17
CA LEU A 76 0.47 7.99 -1.61
C LEU A 76 0.53 6.50 -1.28
N GLY A 77 1.62 5.82 -1.61
CA GLY A 77 1.75 4.38 -1.38
C GLY A 77 3.18 3.92 -1.20
N LEU A 78 3.31 2.74 -0.62
CA LEU A 78 4.52 1.96 -0.53
C LEU A 78 4.15 0.51 -0.76
N ASP A 79 4.90 -0.13 -1.65
CA ASP A 79 4.87 -1.56 -1.88
C ASP A 79 6.27 -2.14 -1.59
N VAL A 80 6.37 -3.02 -0.59
CA VAL A 80 7.59 -3.77 -0.31
C VAL A 80 7.46 -5.16 -0.89
N ILE A 81 8.14 -5.40 -2.00
CA ILE A 81 8.10 -6.68 -2.72
C ILE A 81 9.26 -7.55 -2.25
N GLU A 82 8.92 -8.74 -1.78
CA GLU A 82 9.86 -9.82 -1.51
C GLU A 82 9.59 -10.97 -2.47
N HIS A 83 10.67 -11.53 -3.01
CA HIS A 83 10.61 -12.73 -3.84
C HIS A 83 11.06 -13.91 -2.99
N ALA A 84 10.12 -14.79 -2.65
CA ALA A 84 10.45 -16.04 -1.97
C ALA A 84 11.02 -17.07 -2.95
N ASP A 85 11.78 -18.02 -2.42
CA ASP A 85 12.22 -19.19 -3.18
C ASP A 85 10.99 -19.92 -3.76
N GLY A 86 10.98 -20.15 -5.07
CA GLY A 86 9.85 -20.74 -5.80
C GLY A 86 9.05 -19.76 -6.65
N GLY A 87 9.35 -18.46 -6.62
CA GLY A 87 8.86 -17.48 -7.60
C GLY A 87 7.53 -16.80 -7.27
N ASP A 88 6.95 -17.06 -6.10
CA ASP A 88 5.79 -16.30 -5.62
C ASP A 88 6.21 -14.87 -5.28
N ARG A 89 5.47 -13.89 -5.79
CA ARG A 89 5.54 -12.50 -5.33
C ARG A 89 4.84 -12.41 -3.98
N LEU A 90 5.57 -12.02 -2.95
CA LEU A 90 5.05 -11.56 -1.67
C LEU A 90 5.20 -10.04 -1.63
N GLU A 91 4.15 -9.35 -1.24
CA GLU A 91 4.12 -7.89 -1.23
C GLU A 91 3.46 -7.40 0.06
N PHE A 92 4.11 -6.46 0.72
CA PHE A 92 3.56 -5.78 1.88
C PHE A 92 3.26 -4.34 1.47
N LEU A 93 1.97 -3.97 1.48
CA LEU A 93 1.52 -2.66 1.03
C LEU A 93 1.05 -1.78 2.17
N LEU A 94 1.25 -0.47 2.01
CA LEU A 94 0.63 0.60 2.78
C LEU A 94 0.28 1.74 1.83
N GLN A 95 -1.01 2.06 1.70
CA GLN A 95 -1.49 3.03 0.73
C GLN A 95 -2.53 3.98 1.34
N VAL A 96 -2.47 5.24 0.94
CA VAL A 96 -3.53 6.22 1.12
C VAL A 96 -4.27 6.35 -0.20
N VAL A 97 -5.55 6.02 -0.20
CA VAL A 97 -6.36 5.93 -1.40
C VAL A 97 -7.66 6.72 -1.28
N TRP A 98 -8.29 7.02 -2.42
CA TRP A 98 -9.68 7.46 -2.44
C TRP A 98 -10.65 6.27 -2.37
N THR A 99 -11.71 6.42 -1.59
CA THR A 99 -12.92 5.60 -1.65
C THR A 99 -13.83 6.07 -2.78
N ASP A 100 -14.76 5.23 -3.22
CA ASP A 100 -15.78 5.60 -4.22
C ASP A 100 -16.67 6.77 -3.79
N PHE A 101 -16.72 7.07 -2.49
CA PHE A 101 -17.50 8.15 -1.89
C PHE A 101 -16.70 9.45 -1.70
N GLY A 102 -15.46 9.52 -2.18
CA GLY A 102 -14.63 10.70 -2.07
C GLY A 102 -14.09 10.96 -0.65
N GLN A 103 -13.99 9.92 0.16
CA GLN A 103 -13.23 9.93 1.43
C GLN A 103 -11.87 9.29 1.21
N LEU A 104 -10.86 9.73 1.95
CA LEU A 104 -9.58 9.01 1.99
C LEU A 104 -9.72 7.75 2.83
N ALA A 105 -8.96 6.72 2.50
CA ALA A 105 -8.76 5.54 3.33
C ALA A 105 -7.27 5.20 3.37
N VAL A 106 -6.84 4.60 4.48
CA VAL A 106 -5.54 3.95 4.57
C VAL A 106 -5.76 2.45 4.47
N ASP A 107 -5.14 1.85 3.46
CA ASP A 107 -5.09 0.41 3.27
C ASP A 107 -3.71 -0.12 3.65
N ALA A 108 -3.68 -1.25 4.34
CA ALA A 108 -2.47 -2.03 4.55
C ALA A 108 -2.82 -3.49 4.33
N ALA A 109 -1.99 -4.23 3.60
CA ALA A 109 -2.23 -5.65 3.37
C ALA A 109 -0.95 -6.43 3.09
N VAL A 110 -1.05 -7.74 3.29
CA VAL A 110 -0.12 -8.71 2.71
C VAL A 110 -0.75 -9.28 1.45
N ASN A 111 -0.09 -9.04 0.31
CA ASN A 111 -0.43 -9.60 -0.99
C ASN A 111 0.47 -10.78 -1.30
N VAL A 112 -0.11 -11.89 -1.72
CA VAL A 112 0.65 -13.05 -2.19
C VAL A 112 0.11 -13.55 -3.52
N ALA A 113 1.00 -13.94 -4.42
CA ALA A 113 0.62 -14.55 -5.70
C ALA A 113 -0.36 -15.73 -5.49
N CYS A 114 -1.41 -15.79 -6.30
CA CYS A 114 -2.49 -16.75 -6.11
C CYS A 114 -2.95 -17.40 -7.42
N TRP A 115 -3.66 -18.51 -7.29
CA TRP A 115 -4.27 -19.26 -8.40
C TRP A 115 -5.73 -19.57 -8.07
N CYS A 116 -6.44 -18.58 -7.53
CA CYS A 116 -7.88 -18.67 -7.28
C CYS A 116 -8.65 -18.79 -8.61
N ASP A 117 -9.88 -19.31 -8.56
CA ASP A 117 -10.73 -19.45 -9.75
C ASP A 117 -11.01 -18.11 -10.45
N THR A 118 -11.09 -17.03 -9.66
CA THR A 118 -11.11 -15.66 -10.19
C THR A 118 -9.68 -15.15 -10.28
N ASP A 119 -9.24 -14.79 -11.48
CA ASP A 119 -7.93 -14.20 -11.68
C ASP A 119 -7.90 -12.78 -11.12
N HIS A 120 -7.24 -12.63 -9.98
CA HIS A 120 -6.93 -11.36 -9.35
C HIS A 120 -5.42 -11.17 -9.15
N ALA A 121 -4.58 -12.00 -9.78
CA ALA A 121 -3.12 -12.07 -9.69
C ALA A 121 -2.51 -12.27 -8.28
N SER A 122 -2.90 -11.47 -7.28
CA SER A 122 -2.48 -11.54 -5.88
C SER A 122 -3.67 -11.53 -4.94
N HIS A 123 -3.58 -12.24 -3.81
CA HIS A 123 -4.63 -12.28 -2.79
C HIS A 123 -4.24 -11.45 -1.57
N ASP A 124 -5.16 -10.62 -1.10
CA ASP A 124 -5.08 -9.92 0.19
C ASP A 124 -5.33 -10.91 1.35
N VAL A 125 -4.33 -11.17 2.19
CA VAL A 125 -4.46 -12.16 3.29
C VAL A 125 -4.84 -11.52 4.62
N ASP A 126 -4.16 -10.45 5.03
CA ASP A 126 -4.36 -9.75 6.31
C ASP A 126 -4.64 -8.26 6.05
N ALA A 127 -5.72 -7.99 5.33
CA ALA A 127 -6.07 -6.63 4.91
C ALA A 127 -6.68 -5.80 6.05
N LEU A 128 -6.20 -4.58 6.17
CA LEU A 128 -6.74 -3.51 6.99
C LEU A 128 -7.16 -2.36 6.08
N ARG A 129 -8.38 -1.87 6.25
CA ARG A 129 -8.87 -0.63 5.64
C ARG A 129 -9.43 0.29 6.70
N LEU A 130 -8.87 1.50 6.79
CA LEU A 130 -9.28 2.54 7.73
C LEU A 130 -9.74 3.79 6.96
N VAL A 131 -11.05 4.01 6.91
CA VAL A 131 -11.63 5.21 6.28
C VAL A 131 -11.37 6.43 7.17
N VAL A 132 -10.84 7.49 6.56
CA VAL A 132 -10.63 8.78 7.21
C VAL A 132 -11.98 9.48 7.34
N ALA A 133 -12.39 9.69 8.59
CA ALA A 133 -13.68 10.26 8.97
C ALA A 133 -13.53 11.06 10.27
N GLU A 134 -14.64 11.52 10.86
CA GLU A 134 -14.62 12.38 12.05
C GLU A 134 -13.85 11.77 13.24
N GLU A 135 -13.96 10.45 13.44
CA GLU A 135 -13.32 9.74 14.56
C GLU A 135 -11.90 9.23 14.23
N THR A 136 -11.55 9.17 12.94
CA THR A 136 -10.29 8.60 12.45
C THR A 136 -9.61 9.59 11.52
N SER A 137 -8.62 10.30 12.04
CA SER A 137 -7.79 11.21 11.25
C SER A 137 -6.80 10.44 10.36
N LEU A 138 -6.37 11.07 9.27
CA LEU A 138 -5.36 10.48 8.37
C LEU A 138 -4.06 10.08 9.09
N PRO A 139 -3.46 10.91 9.96
CA PRO A 139 -2.25 10.51 10.70
C PRO A 139 -2.46 9.29 11.58
N ARG A 140 -3.63 9.18 12.24
CA ARG A 140 -3.96 8.02 13.07
C ARG A 140 -4.12 6.76 12.23
N ALA A 141 -4.84 6.84 11.11
CA ALA A 141 -5.02 5.72 10.20
C ALA A 141 -3.68 5.28 9.60
N PHE A 142 -2.87 6.23 9.13
CA PHE A 142 -1.57 5.98 8.54
C PHE A 142 -0.61 5.32 9.53
N LYS A 143 -0.53 5.84 10.76
CA LYS A 143 0.25 5.23 11.83
C LYS A 143 -0.19 3.79 12.13
N THR A 144 -1.49 3.54 12.18
CA THR A 144 -2.01 2.18 12.43
C THR A 144 -1.66 1.22 11.29
N GLY A 145 -1.75 1.67 10.04
CA GLY A 145 -1.32 0.91 8.87
C GLY A 145 0.19 0.64 8.88
N ALA A 146 1.01 1.64 9.21
CA ALA A 146 2.45 1.51 9.36
C ALA A 146 2.83 0.50 10.47
N GLU A 147 2.15 0.53 11.62
CA GLU A 147 2.36 -0.45 12.70
C GLU A 147 2.05 -1.89 12.25
N ARG A 148 1.00 -2.09 11.46
CA ARG A 148 0.70 -3.39 10.84
C ARG A 148 1.80 -3.83 9.87
N LEU A 149 2.20 -2.93 8.97
CA LEU A 149 3.25 -3.17 8.00
C LEU A 149 4.58 -3.56 8.68
N ILE A 150 5.00 -2.80 9.70
CA ILE A 150 6.21 -3.10 10.50
C ILE A 150 6.12 -4.50 11.13
N GLY A 151 4.95 -4.88 11.65
CA GLY A 151 4.72 -6.21 12.19
C GLY A 151 4.97 -7.31 11.16
N TRP A 152 4.41 -7.16 9.95
CA TRP A 152 4.61 -8.12 8.86
C TRP A 152 6.05 -8.15 8.34
N LEU A 153 6.70 -6.99 8.25
CA LEU A 153 8.11 -6.89 7.87
C LEU A 153 9.03 -7.51 8.93
N THR A 154 8.62 -7.66 10.18
CA THR A 154 9.51 -8.25 11.20
C THR A 154 9.51 -9.78 11.10
N ASP A 155 8.34 -10.41 11.03
CA ASP A 155 8.18 -11.87 10.92
C ASP A 155 6.69 -12.23 10.68
N PRO A 156 6.32 -13.12 9.73
CA PRO A 156 7.15 -13.86 8.78
C PRO A 156 7.17 -13.29 7.35
N ARG A 157 8.37 -13.34 6.76
CA ARG A 157 8.69 -13.01 5.37
C ARG A 157 8.68 -14.24 4.47
N ASP A 158 7.59 -15.01 4.54
CA ASP A 158 7.47 -16.30 3.86
C ASP A 158 6.13 -16.38 3.13
N ALA A 159 6.20 -16.50 1.80
CA ALA A 159 5.02 -16.64 0.96
C ALA A 159 4.22 -17.90 1.34
N ASP A 160 4.86 -19.03 1.68
CA ASP A 160 4.16 -20.25 2.06
C ASP A 160 3.36 -20.08 3.35
N PHE A 161 3.91 -19.36 4.33
CA PHE A 161 3.18 -19.00 5.54
C PHE A 161 1.89 -18.21 5.22
N TRP A 162 1.99 -17.15 4.40
CA TRP A 162 0.84 -16.30 4.07
C TRP A 162 -0.20 -17.03 3.23
N ARG A 163 0.23 -17.89 2.29
CA ARG A 163 -0.67 -18.76 1.53
C ARG A 163 -1.42 -19.73 2.43
N ALA A 164 -0.72 -20.38 3.36
CA ALA A 164 -1.32 -21.32 4.29
C ALA A 164 -2.34 -20.61 5.21
N ARG A 165 -2.00 -19.40 5.67
CA ARG A 165 -2.89 -18.56 6.48
C ARG A 165 -4.19 -18.19 5.75
N ALA A 166 -4.12 -17.88 4.46
CA ALA A 166 -5.30 -17.60 3.63
C ALA A 166 -5.98 -18.85 3.06
N ALA A 167 -5.50 -20.06 3.38
CA ALA A 167 -5.97 -21.31 2.79
C ALA A 167 -6.02 -21.28 1.25
N LEU A 168 -5.00 -20.67 0.64
CA LEU A 168 -4.94 -20.51 -0.82
C LEU A 168 -4.78 -21.85 -1.53
N PRO A 169 -5.30 -21.96 -2.77
CA PRO A 169 -5.12 -23.17 -3.57
C PRO A 169 -3.63 -23.49 -3.80
N PRO A 170 -3.31 -24.76 -4.10
CA PRO A 170 -1.95 -25.14 -4.46
C PRO A 170 -1.48 -24.36 -5.71
N ARG A 171 -0.17 -24.14 -5.81
CA ARG A 171 0.44 -23.55 -7.01
C ARG A 171 0.11 -24.41 -8.23
N GLN A 172 -0.15 -23.77 -9.36
CA GLN A 172 -0.22 -24.49 -10.62
C GLN A 172 1.22 -24.78 -11.12
N PRO A 173 1.48 -25.98 -11.67
CA PRO A 173 2.76 -26.25 -12.30
C PRO A 173 2.96 -25.32 -13.50
N ALA A 174 4.20 -24.88 -13.70
CA ALA A 174 4.62 -24.10 -14.86
C ALA A 174 4.48 -24.89 -16.18
#